data_AF-A0A438H4X3-F1
#
_entry.id   AF-A0A438H4X3-F1
#
_cell.length_a   1.000
_cell.length_b   1.000
_cell.length_c   1.000
_cell.angle_alpha   90.00
_cell.angle_beta   90.00
_cell.angle_gamma   90.00
#
_symmetry.space_group_name_H-M   'P 1'
#
loop_
_entity.id
_entity.type
_entity.pdbx_description
1 polymer ?
#
loop_
_entity_poly.entity_id
_entity_poly.type
_entity_poly.pdbx_seq_one_letter_code
_entity_poly.pdbx_strand_id
1 'polypeptide(L)'
;MHPPRMSAPSCIVPPTEQLVIRPYLVPLLPTFHGMESENPYAHIKEFEDVCNTFQEGGASIDLMRLKLFPFTLKDKAKIWLNSLRPRSIRTWTDLQAEFLKKFFPTHRTNGLKRQISNFSAKENEKFYECWERYMEAINACPHHGFDTWLLVSYFYDGMSSSMKQLLETMCGGDFMSKNPEEAMDFLSYVAEVSRGWDEPTKGEVGKMKSQLSAFNAKAGMYTLKEDDDMKAKFAAMTRRLEELELKKCMKCKLLLKHQCK
;
A
#
# COMPACT_ATOMS: atom_id res chain seq x y z
N MET A 1 13.38 -52.94 -23.66
CA MET A 1 13.21 -52.89 -22.19
C MET A 1 12.34 -51.69 -21.85
N HIS A 2 11.27 -51.87 -21.07
CA HIS A 2 10.51 -50.74 -20.54
C HIS A 2 11.22 -50.21 -19.29
N PRO A 3 11.50 -48.90 -19.20
CA PRO A 3 12.09 -48.34 -18.00
C PRO A 3 11.13 -48.52 -16.81
N PRO A 4 11.62 -48.93 -15.63
CA PRO A 4 10.78 -49.05 -14.45
C PRO A 4 10.26 -47.66 -14.05
N ARG A 5 9.00 -47.60 -13.61
CA ARG A 5 8.41 -46.36 -13.09
C ARG A 5 9.14 -45.98 -11.79
N MET A 6 10.06 -45.02 -11.88
CA MET A 6 10.72 -44.45 -10.72
C MET A 6 9.86 -43.31 -10.14
N SER A 7 8.85 -43.65 -9.33
CA SER A 7 8.19 -42.63 -8.51
C SER A 7 9.07 -42.33 -7.30
N ALA A 8 9.78 -41.19 -7.32
CA ALA A 8 10.46 -40.70 -6.13
C ALA A 8 9.42 -40.39 -5.04
N PRO A 9 9.61 -40.86 -3.79
CA PRO A 9 8.71 -40.50 -2.70
C PRO A 9 8.75 -38.99 -2.44
N SER A 10 7.63 -38.43 -1.99
CA SER A 10 7.53 -36.99 -1.65
C SER A 10 8.58 -36.58 -0.60
N CYS A 11 9.09 -35.35 -0.73
CA CYS A 11 9.91 -34.70 0.30
C CYS A 11 9.08 -34.34 1.55
N ILE A 12 7.78 -34.13 1.40
CA ILE A 12 6.82 -33.87 2.49
C ILE A 12 6.39 -35.20 3.10
N VAL A 13 6.56 -35.33 4.42
CA VAL A 13 6.07 -36.48 5.16
C VAL A 13 4.54 -36.49 5.15
N PRO A 14 3.88 -37.57 4.69
CA PRO A 14 2.43 -37.64 4.67
C PRO A 14 1.85 -37.46 6.08
N PRO A 15 0.84 -36.61 6.23
CA PRO A 15 0.06 -36.50 7.46
C PRO A 15 -0.50 -37.84 7.94
N THR A 16 -0.49 -38.06 9.26
CA THR A 16 -1.21 -39.18 9.87
C THR A 16 -2.72 -38.98 9.81
N GLU A 17 -3.18 -37.72 9.79
CA GLU A 17 -4.58 -37.34 9.66
C GLU A 17 -5.01 -37.23 8.18
N GLN A 18 -6.15 -37.84 7.85
CA GLN A 18 -6.74 -37.79 6.52
C GLN A 18 -7.55 -36.50 6.33
N LEU A 19 -6.88 -35.41 5.98
CA LEU A 19 -7.57 -34.25 5.38
C LEU A 19 -8.03 -34.55 3.96
N VAL A 20 -9.33 -34.41 3.70
CA VAL A 20 -9.92 -34.45 2.36
C VAL A 20 -9.77 -33.07 1.74
N ILE A 21 -8.94 -32.97 0.71
CA ILE A 21 -8.82 -31.73 -0.07
C ILE A 21 -10.02 -31.64 -0.99
N ARG A 22 -10.82 -30.58 -0.85
CA ARG A 22 -11.95 -30.34 -1.73
C ARG A 22 -11.42 -29.92 -3.13
N PRO A 23 -11.77 -30.61 -4.23
CA PRO A 23 -11.17 -30.35 -5.54
C PRO A 23 -11.33 -28.92 -6.07
N TYR A 24 -12.41 -28.22 -5.68
CA TYR A 24 -12.64 -26.83 -6.08
C TYR A 24 -11.61 -25.84 -5.52
N LEU A 25 -10.76 -26.27 -4.58
CA LEU A 25 -9.71 -25.44 -3.99
C LEU A 25 -8.52 -25.25 -4.90
N VAL A 26 -8.18 -26.27 -5.71
CA VAL A 26 -6.97 -26.26 -6.53
C VAL A 26 -6.94 -25.10 -7.53
N PRO A 27 -8.04 -24.73 -8.21
CA PRO A 27 -8.08 -23.57 -9.09
C PRO A 27 -7.93 -22.21 -8.40
N LEU A 28 -8.18 -22.13 -7.08
CA LEU A 28 -8.07 -20.88 -6.31
C LEU A 28 -6.65 -20.61 -5.80
N LEU A 29 -5.76 -21.59 -5.91
CA LEU A 29 -4.41 -21.48 -5.41
C LEU A 29 -3.58 -20.53 -6.30
N PRO A 30 -2.73 -19.68 -5.70
CA PRO A 30 -1.77 -18.89 -6.48
C PRO A 30 -0.77 -19.82 -7.17
N THR A 31 -0.11 -19.30 -8.21
CA THR A 31 0.86 -20.04 -9.00
C THR A 31 2.24 -19.40 -8.92
N PHE A 32 3.28 -20.21 -8.71
CA PHE A 32 4.67 -19.78 -8.63
C PHE A 32 5.55 -20.63 -9.54
N HIS A 33 6.22 -19.99 -10.49
CA HIS A 33 7.02 -20.66 -11.51
C HIS A 33 8.49 -20.78 -11.12
N GLY A 34 8.96 -19.95 -10.17
CA GLY A 34 10.36 -19.83 -9.79
C GLY A 34 11.14 -18.88 -10.68
N MET A 35 10.51 -17.79 -11.13
CA MET A 35 11.13 -16.71 -11.90
C MET A 35 11.76 -15.65 -10.97
N GLU A 36 12.76 -14.91 -11.48
CA GLU A 36 13.42 -13.84 -10.70
C GLU A 36 12.48 -12.67 -10.40
N SER A 37 11.50 -12.43 -11.26
CA SER A 37 10.46 -11.41 -11.09
C SER A 37 9.44 -11.74 -10.01
N GLU A 38 9.21 -13.03 -9.71
CA GLU A 38 8.23 -13.44 -8.71
C GLU A 38 8.77 -13.20 -7.30
N ASN A 39 7.89 -12.82 -6.37
CA ASN A 39 8.24 -12.61 -4.96
C ASN A 39 7.77 -13.81 -4.11
N PRO A 40 8.70 -14.61 -3.55
CA PRO A 40 8.39 -15.73 -2.65
C PRO A 40 7.54 -15.38 -1.42
N TYR A 41 7.73 -14.19 -0.82
CA TYR A 41 6.94 -13.76 0.34
C TYR A 41 5.51 -13.41 -0.06
N ALA A 42 5.32 -12.71 -1.19
CA ALA A 42 4.00 -12.42 -1.72
C ALA A 42 3.24 -13.73 -2.04
N HIS A 43 3.92 -14.70 -2.66
CA HIS A 43 3.34 -16.02 -2.95
C HIS A 43 2.90 -16.76 -1.69
N ILE A 44 3.75 -16.80 -0.65
CA ILE A 44 3.38 -17.41 0.64
C ILE A 44 2.17 -16.71 1.23
N LYS A 45 2.15 -15.37 1.25
CA LYS A 45 1.05 -14.59 1.82
C LYS A 45 -0.26 -14.85 1.08
N GLU A 46 -0.26 -14.79 -0.26
CA GLU A 46 -1.46 -15.09 -1.07
C GLU A 46 -1.96 -16.51 -0.84
N PHE A 47 -1.04 -17.47 -0.73
CA PHE A 47 -1.39 -18.86 -0.45
C PHE A 47 -2.00 -19.03 0.94
N GLU A 48 -1.42 -18.36 1.96
CA GLU A 48 -1.94 -18.37 3.32
C GLU A 48 -3.31 -17.67 3.40
N ASP A 49 -3.49 -16.55 2.70
CA ASP A 49 -4.77 -15.83 2.60
C ASP A 49 -5.87 -16.75 2.05
N VAL A 50 -5.58 -17.51 0.98
CA VAL A 50 -6.49 -18.54 0.45
C VAL A 50 -6.76 -19.62 1.50
N CYS A 51 -5.73 -20.18 2.13
CA CYS A 51 -5.89 -21.23 3.15
C CYS A 51 -6.72 -20.75 4.36
N ASN A 52 -6.57 -19.49 4.77
CA ASN A 52 -7.27 -18.90 5.90
C ASN A 52 -8.77 -18.69 5.65
N THR A 53 -9.23 -18.69 4.38
CA THR A 53 -10.67 -18.65 4.07
C THR A 53 -11.41 -19.93 4.47
N PHE A 54 -10.69 -21.01 4.77
CA PHE A 54 -11.27 -22.31 5.12
C PHE A 54 -11.35 -22.46 6.65
N GLN A 55 -12.57 -22.41 7.19
CA GLN A 55 -12.85 -22.59 8.61
C GLN A 55 -12.89 -24.08 9.00
N GLU A 56 -11.75 -24.75 8.98
CA GLU A 56 -11.57 -26.06 9.63
C GLU A 56 -10.46 -25.90 10.70
N GLY A 57 -10.71 -26.32 11.95
CA GLY A 57 -9.98 -25.89 13.16
C GLY A 57 -8.43 -25.97 13.13
N GLY A 58 -7.76 -25.23 14.02
CA GLY A 58 -6.33 -24.87 13.92
C GLY A 58 -5.29 -25.98 13.68
N ALA A 59 -5.48 -27.22 14.15
CA ALA A 59 -4.56 -28.33 13.84
C ALA A 59 -4.62 -28.78 12.35
N SER A 60 -5.71 -28.43 11.65
CA SER A 60 -5.95 -28.72 10.22
C SER A 60 -5.14 -27.81 9.28
N ILE A 61 -4.82 -26.58 9.67
CA ILE A 61 -4.40 -25.56 8.69
C ILE A 61 -2.98 -25.76 8.17
N ASP A 62 -2.01 -26.07 9.03
CA ASP A 62 -0.64 -26.32 8.59
C ASP A 62 -0.54 -27.61 7.77
N LEU A 63 -1.38 -28.57 8.12
CA LEU A 63 -1.49 -29.82 7.39
C LEU A 63 -2.09 -29.63 6.00
N MET A 64 -3.12 -28.79 5.91
CA MET A 64 -3.71 -28.35 4.66
C MET A 64 -2.68 -27.59 3.80
N ARG A 65 -1.94 -26.65 4.41
CA ARG A 65 -0.87 -25.89 3.74
C ARG A 65 0.17 -26.83 3.14
N LEU A 66 0.67 -27.79 3.91
CA LEU A 66 1.62 -28.80 3.43
C LEU A 66 1.07 -29.62 2.26
N LYS A 67 -0.20 -30.00 2.29
CA LYS A 67 -0.83 -30.76 1.20
C LYS A 67 -1.09 -29.92 -0.05
N LEU A 68 -1.47 -28.65 0.10
CA LEU A 68 -1.86 -27.77 -1.01
C LEU A 68 -0.70 -27.04 -1.66
N PHE A 69 0.33 -26.68 -0.90
CA PHE A 69 1.46 -25.90 -1.42
C PHE A 69 2.13 -26.51 -2.67
N PRO A 70 2.33 -27.84 -2.78
CA PRO A 70 2.87 -28.45 -4.00
C PRO A 70 2.07 -28.19 -5.27
N PHE A 71 0.78 -27.86 -5.18
CA PHE A 71 -0.07 -27.54 -6.33
C PHE A 71 0.14 -26.11 -6.84
N THR A 72 0.66 -25.23 -5.99
CA THR A 72 1.01 -23.84 -6.32
C THR A 72 2.25 -23.76 -7.21
N LEU A 73 3.14 -24.75 -7.14
CA LEU A 73 4.45 -24.69 -7.81
C LEU A 73 4.40 -25.25 -9.23
N LYS A 74 5.01 -24.52 -10.18
CA LYS A 74 5.18 -24.90 -11.59
C LYS A 74 6.65 -24.86 -11.99
N ASP A 75 6.97 -25.41 -13.16
CA ASP A 75 8.26 -25.30 -13.83
C ASP A 75 9.47 -25.46 -12.90
N LYS A 76 10.32 -24.43 -12.79
CA LYS A 76 11.54 -24.44 -11.98
C LYS A 76 11.24 -24.70 -10.51
N ALA A 77 10.16 -24.13 -9.98
CA ALA A 77 9.74 -24.35 -8.61
C ALA A 77 9.27 -25.78 -8.36
N LYS A 78 8.52 -26.37 -9.31
CA LYS A 78 8.09 -27.77 -9.19
C LYS A 78 9.25 -28.75 -9.29
N ILE A 79 10.20 -28.50 -10.19
CA ILE A 79 11.42 -29.29 -10.33
C ILE A 79 12.24 -29.25 -9.03
N TRP A 80 12.39 -28.07 -8.42
CA TRP A 80 13.07 -27.93 -7.13
C TRP A 80 12.41 -28.74 -6.03
N LEU A 81 11.09 -28.66 -5.87
CA LEU A 81 10.38 -29.40 -4.81
C LEU A 81 10.62 -30.91 -4.94
N ASN A 82 10.62 -31.42 -6.18
CA ASN A 82 10.85 -32.83 -6.49
C ASN A 82 12.32 -33.27 -6.32
N SER A 83 13.28 -32.35 -6.26
CA SER A 83 14.69 -32.66 -6.06
C SER A 83 15.11 -32.72 -4.59
N LEU A 84 14.23 -32.28 -3.68
CA LEU A 84 14.47 -32.36 -2.24
C LEU A 84 14.53 -33.82 -1.77
N ARG A 85 15.28 -34.06 -0.69
CA ARG A 85 15.42 -35.39 -0.10
C ARG A 85 14.03 -35.90 0.33
N PRO A 86 13.68 -37.17 0.02
CA PRO A 86 12.44 -37.75 0.50
C PRO A 86 12.29 -37.64 2.03
N ARG A 87 11.07 -37.36 2.50
CA ARG A 87 10.73 -37.26 3.94
C ARG A 87 11.55 -36.24 4.74
N SER A 88 12.07 -35.19 4.10
CA SER A 88 12.86 -34.13 4.77
C SER A 88 12.02 -33.02 5.38
N ILE A 89 10.80 -32.78 4.89
CA ILE A 89 9.91 -31.70 5.35
C ILE A 89 8.81 -32.29 6.24
N ARG A 90 8.69 -31.79 7.48
CA ARG A 90 7.71 -32.28 8.47
C ARG A 90 6.65 -31.24 8.81
N THR A 91 7.01 -29.97 8.82
CA THR A 91 6.12 -28.86 9.22
C THR A 91 6.00 -27.81 8.12
N TRP A 92 4.95 -26.99 8.18
CA TRP A 92 4.79 -25.84 7.29
C TRP A 92 5.99 -24.89 7.38
N THR A 93 6.48 -24.64 8.60
CA THR A 93 7.67 -23.82 8.85
C THR A 93 8.92 -24.37 8.17
N ASP A 94 9.16 -25.69 8.19
CA ASP A 94 10.29 -26.30 7.47
C ASP A 94 10.20 -26.05 5.96
N LEU A 95 8.99 -26.18 5.41
CA LEU A 95 8.74 -25.97 3.99
C LEU A 95 9.00 -24.51 3.61
N GLN A 96 8.45 -23.56 4.37
CA GLN A 96 8.66 -22.13 4.16
C GLN A 96 10.15 -21.77 4.19
N ALA A 97 10.89 -22.30 5.17
CA ALA A 97 12.32 -22.04 5.32
C ALA A 97 13.11 -22.52 4.09
N GLU A 98 12.89 -23.76 3.63
CA GLU A 98 13.59 -24.29 2.45
C GLU A 98 13.16 -23.58 1.15
N PHE A 99 11.89 -23.20 1.02
CA PHE A 99 11.39 -22.43 -0.13
C PHE A 99 12.02 -21.04 -0.19
N LEU A 100 12.00 -20.29 0.91
CA LEU A 100 12.60 -18.95 0.99
C LEU A 100 14.12 -19.00 0.80
N LYS A 101 14.80 -19.99 1.39
CA LYS A 101 16.24 -20.21 1.16
C LYS A 101 16.57 -20.44 -0.32
N LYS A 102 15.70 -21.13 -1.05
CA LYS A 102 15.91 -21.39 -2.49
C LYS A 102 15.61 -20.16 -3.36
N PHE A 103 14.46 -19.51 -3.16
CA PHE A 103 13.94 -18.50 -4.09
C PHE A 103 14.13 -17.06 -3.62
N PHE A 104 14.59 -16.85 -2.38
CA PHE A 104 14.93 -15.55 -1.82
C PHE A 104 16.38 -15.52 -1.28
N PRO A 105 17.39 -15.72 -2.15
CA PRO A 105 18.78 -15.78 -1.74
C PRO A 105 19.29 -14.45 -1.15
N THR A 106 20.36 -14.52 -0.37
CA THR A 106 20.95 -13.36 0.32
C THR A 106 21.29 -12.19 -0.60
N HIS A 107 21.79 -12.45 -1.82
CA HIS A 107 22.11 -11.37 -2.77
C HIS A 107 20.86 -10.56 -3.18
N ARG A 108 19.69 -11.21 -3.30
CA ARG A 108 18.41 -10.55 -3.57
C ARG A 108 18.00 -9.68 -2.39
N THR A 109 18.11 -10.22 -1.17
CA THR A 109 17.89 -9.45 0.07
C THR A 109 18.76 -8.20 0.10
N ASN A 110 20.06 -8.33 -0.18
CA ASN A 110 20.99 -7.19 -0.18
C ASN A 110 20.68 -6.17 -1.29
N GLY A 111 20.21 -6.64 -2.46
CA GLY A 111 19.74 -5.76 -3.54
C GLY A 111 18.55 -4.91 -3.10
N LEU A 112 17.54 -5.53 -2.50
CA LEU A 112 16.34 -4.83 -2.00
C LEU A 112 16.68 -3.88 -0.85
N LYS A 113 17.54 -4.28 0.09
CA LYS A 113 18.03 -3.38 1.15
C LYS A 113 18.69 -2.13 0.59
N ARG A 114 19.52 -2.26 -0.46
CA ARG A 114 20.13 -1.11 -1.15
C ARG A 114 19.10 -0.25 -1.87
N GLN A 115 18.08 -0.86 -2.49
CA GLN A 115 17.00 -0.13 -3.14
C GLN A 115 16.20 0.71 -2.12
N ILE A 116 15.98 0.19 -0.92
CA ILE A 116 15.32 0.92 0.18
C ILE A 116 16.22 2.03 0.71
N SER A 117 17.50 1.75 1.02
CA SER A 117 18.40 2.71 1.67
C SER A 117 18.88 3.83 0.75
N ASN A 118 19.01 3.55 -0.55
CA ASN A 118 19.48 4.51 -1.55
C ASN A 118 18.31 4.99 -2.42
N PHE A 119 17.09 4.96 -1.88
CA PHE A 119 15.91 5.37 -2.61
C PHE A 119 16.03 6.84 -3.02
N SER A 120 15.59 7.14 -4.24
CA SER A 120 15.51 8.51 -4.74
C SER A 120 14.25 8.67 -5.57
N ALA A 121 13.60 9.83 -5.45
CA ALA A 121 12.52 10.24 -6.33
C ALA A 121 13.02 10.30 -7.79
N LYS A 122 12.17 9.90 -8.72
CA LYS A 122 12.43 10.05 -10.16
C LYS A 122 12.12 11.49 -10.59
N GLU A 123 12.63 11.88 -11.75
CA GLU A 123 12.33 13.18 -12.33
C GLU A 123 10.82 13.32 -12.61
N ASN A 124 10.24 14.43 -12.18
CA ASN A 124 8.80 14.73 -12.31
C ASN A 124 7.84 13.72 -11.66
N GLU A 125 8.34 12.84 -10.78
CA GLU A 125 7.51 11.88 -10.04
C GLU A 125 6.58 12.62 -9.08
N LYS A 126 5.32 12.18 -8.98
CA LYS A 126 4.37 12.73 -8.02
C LYS A 126 4.60 12.14 -6.63
N PHE A 127 4.17 12.86 -5.59
CA PHE A 127 4.39 12.41 -4.21
C PHE A 127 3.77 11.03 -3.97
N TYR A 128 2.51 10.81 -4.39
CA TYR A 128 1.84 9.53 -4.20
C TYR A 128 2.53 8.37 -4.94
N GLU A 129 2.98 8.58 -6.19
CA GLU A 129 3.70 7.56 -6.97
C GLU A 129 5.04 7.22 -6.32
N CYS A 130 5.75 8.24 -5.83
CA CYS A 130 7.01 8.09 -5.12
C CYS A 130 6.82 7.28 -3.83
N TRP A 131 5.78 7.61 -3.05
CA TRP A 131 5.43 6.89 -1.82
C TRP A 131 5.04 5.44 -2.09
N GLU A 132 4.16 5.18 -3.07
CA GLU A 132 3.75 3.82 -3.45
C GLU A 132 4.97 2.98 -3.87
N ARG A 133 5.85 3.53 -4.70
CA ARG A 133 7.08 2.86 -5.12
C ARG A 133 8.02 2.55 -3.95
N TYR A 134 8.08 3.44 -2.95
CA TYR A 134 8.87 3.21 -1.75
C TYR A 134 8.28 2.07 -0.91
N MET A 135 6.96 2.08 -0.71
CA MET A 135 6.24 1.03 0.02
C MET A 135 6.33 -0.32 -0.67
N GLU A 136 6.26 -0.37 -2.00
CA GLU A 136 6.53 -1.59 -2.78
C GLU A 136 7.94 -2.14 -2.51
N ALA A 137 8.96 -1.28 -2.44
CA ALA A 137 10.34 -1.69 -2.16
C ALA A 137 10.48 -2.28 -0.74
N ILE A 138 9.83 -1.68 0.26
CA ILE A 138 9.78 -2.20 1.64
C ILE A 138 9.07 -3.55 1.68
N ASN A 139 7.87 -3.62 1.11
CA ASN A 139 7.02 -4.82 1.11
C ASN A 139 7.65 -5.98 0.31
N ALA A 140 8.54 -5.68 -0.65
CA ALA A 140 9.27 -6.70 -1.37
C ALA A 140 10.27 -7.48 -0.49
N CYS A 141 10.69 -6.93 0.66
CA CYS A 141 11.64 -7.53 1.58
C CYS A 141 11.21 -7.37 3.06
N PRO A 142 10.18 -8.09 3.55
CA PRO A 142 9.65 -7.91 4.92
C PRO A 142 10.69 -8.14 6.02
N HIS A 143 11.75 -8.90 5.75
CA HIS A 143 12.89 -9.17 6.63
C HIS A 143 14.06 -8.19 6.43
N HIS A 144 13.81 -6.97 5.96
CA HIS A 144 14.85 -5.97 5.69
C HIS A 144 15.65 -5.58 6.95
N GLY A 145 15.04 -5.61 8.14
CA GLY A 145 15.72 -5.34 9.41
C GLY A 145 16.03 -3.87 9.71
N PHE A 146 15.68 -2.94 8.82
CA PHE A 146 15.59 -1.52 9.14
C PHE A 146 14.46 -1.24 10.14
N ASP A 147 14.73 -0.37 11.11
CA ASP A 147 13.70 0.19 11.98
C ASP A 147 12.84 1.22 11.24
N THR A 148 11.65 1.51 11.78
CA THR A 148 10.67 2.44 11.19
C THR A 148 11.26 3.82 10.95
N TRP A 149 12.08 4.32 11.88
CA TRP A 149 12.65 5.67 11.76
C TRP A 149 13.62 5.77 10.60
N LEU A 150 14.46 4.74 10.42
CA LEU A 150 15.42 4.68 9.33
C LEU A 150 14.70 4.59 7.97
N LEU A 151 13.57 3.88 7.88
CA LEU A 151 12.73 3.88 6.68
C LEU A 151 12.19 5.29 6.38
N VAL A 152 11.64 5.98 7.39
CA VAL A 152 11.16 7.36 7.25
C VAL A 152 12.29 8.29 6.80
N SER A 153 13.47 8.18 7.40
CA SER A 153 14.65 8.98 7.04
C SER A 153 15.10 8.73 5.62
N TYR A 154 15.19 7.46 5.17
CA TYR A 154 15.59 7.14 3.80
C TYR A 154 14.60 7.67 2.77
N PHE A 155 13.29 7.56 3.05
CA PHE A 155 12.29 8.18 2.19
C PHE A 155 12.47 9.69 2.14
N TYR A 156 12.55 10.34 3.31
CA TYR A 156 12.71 11.78 3.41
C TYR A 156 13.93 12.26 2.63
N ASP A 157 15.09 11.64 2.83
CA ASP A 157 16.33 12.00 2.13
C ASP A 157 16.20 11.83 0.62
N GLY A 158 15.55 10.76 0.17
CA GLY A 158 15.30 10.44 -1.24
C GLY A 158 14.27 11.33 -1.94
N MET A 159 13.44 12.08 -1.23
CA MET A 159 12.45 12.96 -1.83
C MET A 159 13.08 14.16 -2.57
N SER A 160 12.38 14.63 -3.60
CA SER A 160 12.72 15.89 -4.27
C SER A 160 12.48 17.10 -3.35
N SER A 161 13.12 18.24 -3.64
CA SER A 161 12.94 19.47 -2.86
C SER A 161 11.48 19.94 -2.82
N SER A 162 10.72 19.77 -3.90
CA SER A 162 9.29 20.13 -3.95
C SER A 162 8.43 19.21 -3.11
N MET A 163 8.73 17.90 -3.08
CA MET A 163 8.06 16.94 -2.19
C MET A 163 8.33 17.25 -0.71
N LYS A 164 9.58 17.59 -0.36
CA LYS A 164 9.93 18.03 0.99
C LYS A 164 9.15 19.28 1.39
N GLN A 165 9.10 20.29 0.52
CA GLN A 165 8.33 21.52 0.78
C GLN A 165 6.84 21.24 0.98
N LEU A 166 6.24 20.37 0.16
CA LEU A 166 4.85 19.94 0.32
C LEU A 166 4.64 19.26 1.68
N LEU A 167 5.50 18.31 2.03
CA LEU A 167 5.43 17.57 3.29
C LEU A 167 5.49 18.50 4.50
N GLU A 168 6.49 19.38 4.54
CA GLU A 168 6.66 20.34 5.65
C GLU A 168 5.47 21.30 5.72
N THR A 169 4.97 21.79 4.59
CA THR A 169 3.80 22.70 4.55
C THR A 169 2.56 22.02 5.13
N MET A 170 2.31 20.76 4.73
CA MET A 170 1.16 20.00 5.24
C MET A 170 1.32 19.64 6.72
N CYS A 171 2.56 19.43 7.18
CA CYS A 171 2.85 19.13 8.58
C CYS A 171 2.69 20.34 9.51
N GLY A 172 2.73 21.56 8.95
CA GLY A 172 2.87 22.80 9.74
C GLY A 172 4.32 23.08 10.16
N GLY A 173 5.28 22.48 9.45
CA GLY A 173 6.70 22.46 9.77
C GLY A 173 7.11 21.30 10.69
N ASP A 174 8.41 21.03 10.71
CA ASP A 174 9.09 20.12 11.64
C ASP A 174 8.61 18.65 11.58
N PHE A 175 8.44 18.13 10.37
CA PHE A 175 8.06 16.73 10.15
C PHE A 175 8.98 15.73 10.88
N MET A 176 10.28 16.03 10.94
CA MET A 176 11.30 15.18 11.55
C MET A 176 11.25 15.14 13.09
N SER A 177 10.36 15.89 13.74
CA SER A 177 10.11 15.79 15.18
C SER A 177 9.06 14.74 15.56
N LYS A 178 8.30 14.23 14.58
CA LYS A 178 7.28 13.21 14.80
C LYS A 178 7.90 11.90 15.27
N ASN A 179 7.13 11.12 16.02
CA ASN A 179 7.52 9.74 16.26
C ASN A 179 7.43 8.93 14.94
N PRO A 180 8.17 7.80 14.84
CA PRO A 180 8.31 7.07 13.59
C PRO A 180 6.98 6.55 13.02
N GLU A 181 6.08 6.08 13.88
CA GLU A 181 4.78 5.54 13.49
C GLU A 181 3.87 6.65 12.94
N GLU A 182 3.77 7.79 13.64
CA GLU A 182 3.04 8.96 13.15
C GLU A 182 3.63 9.54 11.86
N ALA A 183 4.95 9.51 11.70
CA ALA A 183 5.61 9.95 10.48
C ALA A 183 5.22 9.06 9.29
N MET A 184 5.19 7.75 9.48
CA MET A 184 4.78 6.77 8.47
C MET A 184 3.32 6.96 8.05
N ASP A 185 2.42 7.13 9.03
CA ASP A 185 1.00 7.38 8.79
C ASP A 185 0.80 8.73 8.08
N PHE A 186 1.56 9.75 8.46
CA PHE A 186 1.48 11.06 7.83
C PHE A 186 1.96 11.05 6.38
N LEU A 187 3.04 10.33 6.07
CA LEU A 187 3.49 10.15 4.68
C LEU A 187 2.40 9.48 3.82
N SER A 188 1.71 8.48 4.38
CA SER A 188 0.57 7.83 3.72
C SER A 188 -0.58 8.80 3.48
N TYR A 189 -0.92 9.61 4.48
CA TYR A 189 -1.95 10.65 4.34
C TYR A 189 -1.60 11.69 3.26
N VAL A 190 -0.36 12.17 3.22
CA VAL A 190 0.09 13.12 2.19
C VAL A 190 0.04 12.50 0.79
N ALA A 191 0.39 11.22 0.67
CA ALA A 191 0.23 10.48 -0.59
C ALA A 191 -1.23 10.43 -1.03
N GLU A 192 -2.16 10.10 -0.14
CA GLU A 192 -3.60 10.08 -0.46
C GLU A 192 -4.13 11.45 -0.90
N VAL A 193 -3.80 12.52 -0.15
CA VAL A 193 -4.25 13.89 -0.48
C VAL A 193 -3.66 14.35 -1.81
N SER A 194 -2.37 14.11 -2.04
CA SER A 194 -1.69 14.55 -3.27
C SER A 194 -2.24 13.88 -4.53
N ARG A 195 -2.76 12.64 -4.42
CA ARG A 195 -3.42 11.94 -5.53
C ARG A 195 -4.66 12.67 -6.04
N GLY A 196 -5.44 13.27 -5.13
CA GLY A 196 -6.65 14.02 -5.48
C GLY A 196 -6.40 15.31 -6.27
N TRP A 197 -5.17 15.81 -6.34
CA TRP A 197 -4.82 17.02 -7.08
C TRP A 197 -4.55 16.76 -8.57
N ASP A 198 -4.20 15.53 -8.92
CA ASP A 198 -3.95 15.11 -10.30
C ASP A 198 -5.21 14.56 -10.98
N GLU A 199 -6.27 14.27 -10.22
CA GLU A 199 -7.58 14.02 -10.82
C GLU A 199 -8.07 15.31 -11.50
N PRO A 200 -8.32 15.31 -12.83
CA PRO A 200 -9.09 16.38 -13.42
C PRO A 200 -10.42 16.37 -12.67
N THR A 201 -10.90 17.54 -12.24
CA THR A 201 -12.20 17.73 -11.59
C THR A 201 -13.32 17.25 -12.52
N LYS A 202 -13.50 15.93 -12.63
CA LYS A 202 -14.48 15.25 -13.48
C LYS A 202 -15.78 15.23 -12.71
N GLY A 203 -16.40 16.39 -12.68
CA GLY A 203 -17.69 16.62 -12.01
C GLY A 203 -17.66 17.96 -11.31
N GLU A 204 -17.49 19.06 -12.05
CA GLU A 204 -18.53 20.11 -11.98
C GLU A 204 -18.59 21.01 -13.23
N VAL A 205 -17.76 20.78 -14.25
CA VAL A 205 -17.71 21.66 -15.45
C VAL A 205 -18.76 21.27 -16.53
N GLY A 206 -19.45 20.13 -16.38
CA GLY A 206 -20.38 19.61 -17.39
C GLY A 206 -21.86 19.91 -17.15
N LYS A 207 -22.29 20.30 -15.94
CA LYS A 207 -23.72 20.37 -15.58
C LYS A 207 -24.37 21.74 -15.72
N MET A 208 -23.62 22.79 -16.05
CA MET A 208 -24.17 24.14 -16.21
C MET A 208 -24.43 24.53 -17.67
N LYS A 209 -23.90 23.78 -18.66
CA LYS A 209 -24.05 24.11 -20.08
C LYS A 209 -25.35 23.64 -20.73
N SER A 210 -26.08 22.68 -20.15
CA SER A 210 -27.32 22.17 -20.75
C SER A 210 -28.59 22.91 -20.32
N GLN A 211 -28.52 23.81 -19.32
CA GLN A 211 -29.68 24.62 -18.92
C GLN A 211 -29.63 26.08 -19.40
N LEU A 212 -28.52 26.55 -19.99
CA LEU A 212 -28.42 27.90 -20.53
C LEU A 212 -28.89 28.04 -22.00
N SER A 213 -29.06 26.93 -22.73
CA SER A 213 -29.43 26.98 -24.16
C SER A 213 -30.92 27.15 -24.44
N ALA A 214 -31.76 27.27 -23.41
CA ALA A 214 -33.22 27.43 -23.57
C ALA A 214 -33.74 28.83 -23.25
N PHE A 215 -32.91 29.78 -22.79
CA PHE A 215 -33.38 31.11 -22.35
C PHE A 215 -32.82 32.32 -23.08
N ASN A 216 -31.91 32.14 -24.05
CA ASN A 216 -31.38 33.28 -24.80
C ASN A 216 -32.23 33.60 -26.04
N ALA A 217 -33.43 34.15 -25.77
CA ALA A 217 -34.12 35.02 -26.71
C ALA A 217 -34.20 36.43 -26.10
N LYS A 218 -33.36 37.32 -26.63
CA LYS A 218 -33.42 38.80 -26.56
C LYS A 218 -33.29 39.45 -25.18
N ALA A 219 -32.14 40.08 -24.95
CA ALA A 219 -31.99 41.52 -24.66
C ALA A 219 -30.61 41.74 -24.03
N GLY A 220 -29.88 42.76 -24.51
CA GLY A 220 -28.50 43.01 -24.14
C GLY A 220 -28.31 43.36 -22.67
N MET A 221 -27.26 42.81 -22.04
CA MET A 221 -26.69 43.30 -20.80
C MET A 221 -25.17 43.10 -20.83
N TYR A 222 -24.45 44.11 -20.34
CA TYR A 222 -22.98 44.17 -20.29
C TYR A 222 -22.39 43.01 -19.49
N THR A 223 -21.35 42.38 -20.03
CA THR A 223 -20.51 41.39 -19.33
C THR A 223 -19.77 42.08 -18.20
N LEU A 224 -20.14 41.80 -16.95
CA LEU A 224 -19.28 42.13 -15.80
C LEU A 224 -18.05 41.21 -15.85
N LYS A 225 -16.87 41.80 -15.69
CA LYS A 225 -15.60 41.05 -15.70
C LYS A 225 -15.55 40.16 -14.47
N GLU A 226 -15.09 38.92 -14.65
CA GLU A 226 -14.96 37.91 -13.58
C GLU A 226 -14.16 38.40 -12.36
N ASP A 227 -13.26 39.37 -12.56
CA ASP A 227 -12.50 40.04 -11.50
C ASP A 227 -13.39 40.80 -10.50
N ASP A 228 -14.49 41.40 -10.93
CA ASP A 228 -15.37 42.18 -10.06
C ASP A 228 -16.20 41.26 -9.15
N ASP A 229 -16.63 40.10 -9.66
CA ASP A 229 -17.33 39.07 -8.88
C ASP A 229 -16.38 38.39 -7.87
N MET A 230 -15.14 38.11 -8.28
CA MET A 230 -14.14 37.53 -7.40
C MET A 230 -13.76 38.51 -6.27
N LYS A 231 -13.66 39.81 -6.59
CA LYS A 231 -13.41 40.88 -5.61
C LYS A 231 -14.59 41.07 -4.64
N ALA A 232 -15.83 40.95 -5.12
CA ALA A 232 -17.01 40.99 -4.28
C ALA A 232 -17.10 39.79 -3.32
N LYS A 233 -16.75 38.58 -3.80
CA LYS A 233 -16.67 37.37 -2.98
C LYS A 233 -15.58 37.45 -1.92
N PHE A 234 -14.40 37.97 -2.27
CA PHE A 234 -13.31 38.20 -1.31
C PHE A 234 -13.74 39.20 -0.23
N ALA A 235 -14.33 40.34 -0.62
CA ALA A 235 -14.85 41.34 0.32
C ALA A 235 -15.98 40.81 1.23
N ALA A 236 -16.77 39.83 0.76
CA ALA A 236 -17.77 39.16 1.58
C ALA A 236 -17.13 38.17 2.58
N MET A 237 -16.06 37.49 2.18
CA MET A 237 -15.31 36.58 3.05
C MET A 237 -14.55 37.33 4.14
N THR A 238 -13.90 38.46 3.81
CA THR A 238 -13.24 39.34 4.80
C THR A 238 -14.23 39.80 5.87
N ARG A 239 -15.43 40.25 5.46
CA ARG A 239 -16.48 40.67 6.41
C ARG A 239 -16.93 39.54 7.34
N ARG A 240 -17.07 38.30 6.83
CA ARG A 240 -17.43 37.14 7.67
C ARG A 240 -16.32 36.77 8.65
N LEU A 241 -15.05 36.96 8.28
CA LEU A 241 -13.91 36.72 9.16
C LEU A 241 -13.88 37.73 10.32
N GLU A 242 -14.06 39.02 10.03
CA GLU A 242 -14.16 40.08 11.04
C GLU A 242 -15.34 39.84 12.00
N GLU A 243 -16.48 39.38 11.48
CA GLU A 243 -17.67 39.07 12.29
C GLU A 243 -17.43 37.88 13.24
N LEU A 244 -16.64 36.88 12.81
CA LEU A 244 -16.25 35.74 13.63
C LEU A 244 -15.23 36.13 14.72
N GLU A 245 -14.28 37.03 14.41
CA GLU A 245 -13.36 37.58 15.41
C GLU A 245 -14.09 38.40 16.48
N LEU A 246 -15.07 39.23 16.09
CA LEU A 246 -15.92 39.96 17.02
C LEU A 246 -16.76 39.03 17.91
N LYS A 247 -17.33 37.95 17.34
CA LYS A 247 -18.07 36.94 18.12
C LYS A 247 -17.17 36.20 19.11
N LYS A 248 -15.92 35.90 18.73
CA LYS A 248 -14.92 35.29 19.64
C LYS A 248 -14.55 36.25 20.78
N CYS A 249 -14.35 37.54 20.47
CA CYS A 249 -14.05 38.57 21.47
C CYS A 249 -15.20 38.78 22.47
N MET A 250 -16.46 38.82 21.99
CA MET A 250 -17.64 38.91 22.88
C MET A 250 -17.80 37.67 23.78
N LYS A 251 -17.53 36.48 23.26
CA LYS A 251 -17.60 35.23 24.03
C LYS A 251 -16.52 35.16 25.11
N CYS A 252 -15.30 35.61 24.83
CA CYS A 252 -14.24 35.75 25.85
C CYS A 252 -14.59 36.76 26.93
N LYS A 253 -15.20 37.91 26.58
CA LYS A 253 -15.65 38.92 27.55
C LYS A 253 -16.81 38.44 28.43
N LEU A 254 -17.71 37.61 27.91
CA LEU A 254 -18.79 36.99 28.70
C LEU A 254 -18.26 35.93 29.68
N LEU A 255 -17.26 35.13 29.26
CA LEU A 255 -16.60 34.15 30.14
C LEU A 255 -15.83 34.81 31.28
N LEU A 256 -15.14 35.93 31.02
CA LEU A 256 -14.44 36.71 32.05
C LEU A 256 -15.39 37.36 33.06
N LYS A 257 -16.61 37.76 32.66
CA LYS A 257 -17.63 38.29 33.58
C LYS A 257 -18.25 37.22 34.49
N HIS A 258 -18.24 35.95 34.08
CA HIS A 258 -18.75 34.83 34.88
C HIS A 258 -17.74 34.30 35.92
N GLN A 259 -16.46 34.68 35.84
CA GLN A 259 -15.44 34.31 36.83
C GLN A 259 -15.20 35.38 37.92
N CYS A 260 -15.80 36.58 37.80
CA CYS A 260 -15.68 37.67 38.79
C CYS A 260 -16.99 37.94 39.55
N LYS A 261 -17.85 36.94 39.75
CA LYS A 261 -18.98 36.99 40.68
C LYS A 261 -18.90 35.88 41.70
#